data_AF-E5FPX6-F1
#
_entry.id   AF-E5FPX6-F1
#
_cell.length_a   1.000
_cell.length_b   1.000
_cell.length_c   1.000
_cell.angle_alpha   90.00
_cell.angle_beta   90.00
_cell.angle_gamma   90.00
#
_symmetry.space_group_name_H-M   'P 1'
#
loop_
_entity.id
_entity.type
_entity.pdbx_description
1 polymer ?
#
loop_
_entity_poly.entity_id
_entity_poly.type
_entity_poly.pdbx_seq_one_letter_code
_entity_poly.pdbx_strand_id
1 'polypeptide(L)'
;MKKHILSLALGSLLVSTLSAEDDGFYTSVGYQIGEAAQMVKNTKGIQELSDNYEKLNNLLTRYSTLNTLIKLSSDPSAVSGAINNLNAGATGLLKEKTNSPAYQAVSLALNAAVGLWNTIGYAVMCGNGNGTGDGPGSVVFNGEPGQNSTQITCNRYEATGLGKSMSIDEFKKLNEAYQIIQQALKNQNGFPELGGNGTKVSVNYTYECNEHKQNDTINGGVNQFCQAKNGSGSNGSNGTSTQTTTQDGVTITTTYGNNKATVKFDITNNAQQLLNQAANIMQVLNTQCPLVRSSHDVNTQGSGQPWGLSTSGNACTIFQQEFSQVTSMIKNAQEIVVQSQIANANQKAEISNPSNFNPFTDASFAQSMLKNAQAQAEMFNLAEQVKQNLEVMQNNNNVDEKLAGFGKGMTNFVSAFLASCRSDGTLPHAGVTSNTW
;
A
#
# COMPACT_ATOMS: atom_id res chain seq x y z
N MET A 1 -47.00 37.10 -20.59
CA MET A 1 -45.68 36.48 -20.33
C MET A 1 -45.86 35.43 -19.24
N LYS A 2 -45.92 34.15 -19.64
CA LYS A 2 -46.21 33.01 -18.74
C LYS A 2 -45.32 31.82 -19.13
N LYS A 3 -44.68 31.24 -18.12
CA LYS A 3 -43.93 29.97 -18.15
C LYS A 3 -44.88 28.80 -18.41
N HIS A 4 -44.41 27.77 -19.11
CA HIS A 4 -44.79 26.38 -18.81
C HIS A 4 -43.60 25.44 -19.04
N ILE A 5 -43.45 24.55 -18.06
CA ILE A 5 -42.44 23.51 -17.88
C ILE A 5 -42.97 22.25 -18.55
N LEU A 6 -42.12 21.49 -19.27
CA LEU A 6 -42.38 20.06 -19.51
C LEU A 6 -41.15 19.24 -19.14
N SER A 7 -41.36 18.38 -18.16
CA SER A 7 -40.49 17.35 -17.62
C SER A 7 -40.65 16.06 -18.44
N LEU A 8 -39.56 15.36 -18.77
CA LEU A 8 -39.60 13.93 -19.11
C LEU A 8 -38.75 13.17 -18.09
N ALA A 9 -39.42 12.30 -17.33
CA ALA A 9 -38.84 11.41 -16.36
C ALA A 9 -38.22 10.18 -17.03
N LEU A 10 -37.01 9.81 -16.61
CA LEU A 10 -36.41 8.50 -16.86
C LEU A 10 -37.11 7.46 -15.97
N GLY A 11 -37.80 6.51 -16.62
CA GLY A 11 -38.41 5.34 -15.99
C GLY A 11 -37.60 4.08 -16.25
N SER A 12 -37.18 3.47 -15.15
CA SER A 12 -36.43 2.24 -14.95
C SER A 12 -37.02 1.00 -15.65
N LEU A 13 -36.16 0.11 -16.15
CA LEU A 13 -36.50 -1.31 -16.27
C LEU A 13 -35.37 -2.17 -15.68
N LEU A 14 -35.74 -2.82 -14.58
CA LEU A 14 -34.99 -3.82 -13.83
C LEU A 14 -34.87 -5.10 -14.67
N VAL A 15 -33.66 -5.66 -14.71
CA VAL A 15 -33.37 -7.01 -15.19
C VAL A 15 -33.61 -7.97 -14.04
N SER A 16 -34.64 -8.79 -14.14
CA SER A 16 -34.81 -9.97 -13.28
C SER A 16 -34.24 -11.18 -13.99
N THR A 17 -33.19 -11.74 -13.41
CA THR A 17 -32.72 -13.10 -13.65
C THR A 17 -33.83 -14.10 -13.36
N LEU A 18 -34.16 -14.97 -14.32
CA LEU A 18 -34.89 -16.21 -14.04
C LEU A 18 -34.03 -17.39 -14.52
N SER A 19 -33.35 -18.01 -13.55
CA SER A 19 -32.89 -19.38 -13.64
C SER A 19 -34.01 -20.31 -13.16
N ALA A 20 -34.01 -21.50 -13.74
CA ALA A 20 -35.05 -22.53 -13.76
C ALA A 20 -35.64 -22.95 -12.40
N GLU A 21 -36.92 -23.29 -12.42
CA GLU A 21 -37.44 -24.43 -11.64
C GLU A 21 -37.79 -25.57 -12.62
N ASP A 22 -37.35 -26.76 -12.22
CA ASP A 22 -37.54 -28.07 -12.81
C ASP A 22 -38.99 -28.53 -12.52
N ASP A 23 -39.72 -29.03 -13.53
CA ASP A 23 -40.68 -30.15 -13.41
C ASP A 23 -41.53 -30.35 -14.68
N GLY A 24 -41.39 -31.54 -15.28
CA GLY A 24 -42.50 -32.36 -15.77
C GLY A 24 -43.39 -31.87 -16.93
N PHE A 25 -43.13 -32.40 -18.13
CA PHE A 25 -44.08 -32.89 -19.16
C PHE A 25 -45.46 -32.20 -19.28
N TYR A 26 -45.74 -31.56 -20.42
CA TYR A 26 -46.89 -31.90 -21.28
C TYR A 26 -46.62 -31.51 -22.73
N THR A 27 -46.72 -32.49 -23.62
CA THR A 27 -46.84 -32.29 -25.05
C THR A 27 -48.26 -31.83 -25.38
N SER A 28 -48.40 -30.80 -26.21
CA SER A 28 -49.55 -30.69 -27.11
C SER A 28 -49.06 -30.14 -28.45
N VAL A 29 -48.84 -31.07 -29.37
CA VAL A 29 -48.73 -30.81 -30.80
C VAL A 29 -50.06 -30.25 -31.29
N GLY A 30 -50.02 -29.02 -31.82
CA GLY A 30 -51.13 -28.32 -32.45
C GLY A 30 -50.59 -27.46 -33.57
N TYR A 31 -50.53 -28.06 -34.75
CA TYR A 31 -50.05 -27.56 -36.04
C TYR A 31 -50.48 -26.13 -36.40
N GLN A 32 -49.53 -25.19 -36.36
CA GLN A 32 -49.50 -23.96 -37.18
C GLN A 32 -48.04 -23.68 -37.60
N ILE A 33 -47.41 -24.69 -38.21
CA ILE A 33 -46.01 -24.66 -38.65
C ILE A 33 -45.98 -24.14 -40.09
N GLY A 34 -46.08 -22.82 -40.21
CA GLY A 34 -45.89 -22.10 -41.48
C GLY A 34 -45.42 -20.67 -41.18
N GLU A 35 -46.22 -19.92 -40.43
CA GLU A 35 -45.90 -18.53 -40.05
C GLU A 35 -44.88 -18.43 -38.90
N ALA A 36 -44.95 -19.29 -37.88
CA ALA A 36 -44.03 -19.22 -36.74
C ALA A 36 -42.59 -19.66 -37.11
N ALA A 37 -42.42 -20.67 -37.98
CA ALA A 37 -41.10 -21.09 -38.47
C ALA A 37 -40.49 -20.06 -39.43
N GLN A 38 -41.33 -19.38 -40.24
CA GLN A 38 -40.92 -18.26 -41.08
C GLN A 38 -40.57 -17.03 -40.24
N MET A 39 -41.35 -16.71 -39.19
CA MET A 39 -41.02 -15.65 -38.23
C MET A 39 -39.71 -15.92 -37.51
N VAL A 40 -39.45 -17.14 -37.03
CA VAL A 40 -38.21 -17.49 -36.31
C VAL A 40 -36.98 -17.46 -37.24
N LYS A 41 -37.12 -17.89 -38.51
CA LYS A 41 -36.06 -17.71 -39.52
C LYS A 41 -35.86 -16.25 -39.91
N ASN A 42 -36.93 -15.48 -40.04
CA ASN A 42 -36.86 -14.05 -40.33
C ASN A 42 -36.26 -13.27 -39.15
N THR A 43 -36.55 -13.61 -37.89
CA THR A 43 -35.89 -12.99 -36.73
C THR A 43 -34.44 -13.39 -36.59
N LYS A 44 -34.05 -14.63 -36.93
CA LYS A 44 -32.62 -15.01 -37.00
C LYS A 44 -31.89 -14.28 -38.12
N GLY A 45 -32.51 -14.13 -39.30
CA GLY A 45 -31.96 -13.35 -40.41
C GLY A 45 -31.90 -11.85 -40.13
N ILE A 46 -32.88 -11.28 -39.41
CA ILE A 46 -32.89 -9.89 -38.95
C ILE A 46 -31.86 -9.67 -37.85
N GLN A 47 -31.69 -10.61 -36.91
CA GLN A 47 -30.62 -10.58 -35.91
C GLN A 47 -29.25 -10.64 -36.59
N GLU A 48 -29.04 -11.57 -37.52
CA GLU A 48 -27.79 -11.68 -38.29
C GLU A 48 -27.52 -10.42 -39.12
N LEU A 49 -28.56 -9.82 -39.72
CA LEU A 49 -28.45 -8.55 -40.42
C LEU A 49 -28.09 -7.41 -39.46
N SER A 50 -28.74 -7.33 -38.30
CA SER A 50 -28.45 -6.36 -37.24
C SER A 50 -27.00 -6.48 -36.75
N ASP A 51 -26.56 -7.70 -36.44
CA ASP A 51 -25.19 -8.01 -36.02
C ASP A 51 -24.19 -7.64 -37.14
N ASN A 52 -24.54 -7.85 -38.41
CA ASN A 52 -23.72 -7.46 -39.55
C ASN A 52 -23.66 -5.94 -39.76
N TYR A 53 -24.76 -5.22 -39.54
CA TYR A 53 -24.78 -3.75 -39.54
C TYR A 53 -23.96 -3.19 -38.39
N GLU A 54 -24.03 -3.78 -37.19
CA GLU A 54 -23.21 -3.38 -36.05
C GLU A 54 -21.72 -3.61 -36.34
N LYS A 55 -21.35 -4.78 -36.90
CA LYS A 55 -19.98 -5.06 -37.34
C LYS A 55 -19.49 -4.08 -38.41
N LEU A 56 -20.32 -3.76 -39.39
CA LEU A 56 -19.99 -2.79 -40.44
C LEU A 56 -19.81 -1.38 -39.86
N ASN A 57 -20.70 -0.96 -38.97
CA ASN A 57 -20.61 0.34 -38.31
C ASN A 57 -19.33 0.46 -37.45
N ASN A 58 -19.00 -0.61 -36.71
CA ASN A 58 -17.75 -0.70 -35.96
C ASN A 58 -16.51 -0.67 -36.87
N LEU A 59 -16.56 -1.33 -38.03
CA LEU A 59 -15.47 -1.32 -39.01
C LEU A 59 -15.29 0.07 -39.64
N LEU A 60 -16.38 0.72 -40.07
CA LEU A 60 -16.35 2.07 -40.64
C LEU A 60 -15.80 3.08 -39.64
N THR A 61 -16.20 2.97 -38.37
CA THR A 61 -15.69 3.81 -37.28
C THR A 61 -14.19 3.60 -37.06
N ARG A 62 -13.72 2.35 -37.04
CA ARG A 62 -12.28 2.03 -36.95
C ARG A 62 -11.50 2.56 -38.14
N TYR A 63 -12.03 2.44 -39.36
CA TYR A 63 -11.39 2.95 -40.57
C TYR A 63 -11.28 4.48 -40.56
N SER A 64 -12.37 5.18 -40.21
CA SER A 64 -12.38 6.65 -40.07
C SER A 64 -11.34 7.14 -39.06
N THR A 65 -11.26 6.45 -37.91
CA THR A 65 -10.27 6.72 -36.87
C THR A 65 -8.85 6.50 -37.38
N LEU A 66 -8.58 5.37 -38.03
CA LEU A 66 -7.26 5.06 -38.59
C LEU A 66 -6.83 6.08 -39.66
N ASN A 67 -7.73 6.46 -40.55
CA ASN A 67 -7.44 7.47 -41.58
C ASN A 67 -7.09 8.83 -40.95
N THR A 68 -7.75 9.19 -39.85
CA THR A 68 -7.42 10.40 -39.08
C THR A 68 -6.05 10.28 -38.41
N LEU A 69 -5.74 9.13 -37.78
CA LEU A 69 -4.44 8.87 -37.17
C LEU A 69 -3.28 8.91 -38.18
N ILE A 70 -3.49 8.41 -39.40
CA ILE A 70 -2.50 8.49 -40.49
C ILE A 70 -2.22 9.96 -40.85
N LYS A 71 -3.28 10.77 -41.03
CA LYS A 71 -3.12 12.20 -41.33
C LYS A 71 -2.35 12.93 -40.23
N LEU A 72 -2.73 12.72 -38.97
CA LEU A 72 -2.05 13.33 -37.82
C LEU A 72 -0.59 12.87 -37.71
N SER A 73 -0.31 11.60 -37.99
CA SER A 73 1.06 11.05 -37.93
C SER A 73 1.96 11.55 -39.04
N SER A 74 1.39 12.08 -40.14
CA SER A 74 2.14 12.73 -41.24
C SER A 74 2.24 14.24 -41.10
N ASP A 75 1.55 14.85 -40.15
CA ASP A 75 1.56 16.29 -39.91
C ASP A 75 2.56 16.63 -38.78
N PRO A 76 3.71 17.27 -39.09
CA PRO A 76 4.72 17.58 -38.10
C PRO A 76 4.21 18.52 -36.99
N SER A 77 3.23 19.38 -37.28
CA SER A 77 2.65 20.28 -36.28
C SER A 77 1.78 19.53 -35.27
N ALA A 78 0.97 18.56 -35.75
CA ALA A 78 0.17 17.69 -34.90
C ALA A 78 1.06 16.78 -34.04
N VAL A 79 2.11 16.19 -34.63
CA VAL A 79 3.07 15.36 -33.90
C VAL A 79 3.81 16.17 -32.83
N SER A 80 4.29 17.37 -33.17
CA SER A 80 4.94 18.26 -32.20
C SER A 80 3.99 18.65 -31.07
N GLY A 81 2.73 18.96 -31.38
CA GLY A 81 1.69 19.21 -30.37
C GLY A 81 1.48 18.02 -29.43
N ALA A 82 1.42 16.80 -29.97
CA ALA A 82 1.29 15.58 -29.18
C ALA A 82 2.51 15.34 -28.27
N ILE A 83 3.72 15.55 -28.77
CA ILE A 83 4.97 15.49 -27.98
C ILE A 83 4.94 16.51 -26.84
N ASN A 84 4.56 17.75 -27.13
CA ASN A 84 4.49 18.82 -26.11
C ASN A 84 3.48 18.48 -25.01
N ASN A 85 2.31 17.97 -25.38
CA ASN A 85 1.31 17.50 -24.41
C ASN A 85 1.83 16.33 -23.58
N LEU A 86 2.54 15.38 -24.21
CA LEU A 86 3.14 14.24 -23.51
C LEU A 86 4.23 14.69 -22.52
N ASN A 87 5.06 15.66 -22.88
CA ASN A 87 6.09 16.21 -22.01
C ASN A 87 5.49 17.03 -20.85
N ALA A 88 4.41 17.76 -21.10
CA ALA A 88 3.65 18.44 -20.06
C ALA A 88 3.00 17.43 -19.10
N GLY A 89 2.42 16.35 -19.61
CA GLY A 89 1.88 15.24 -18.82
C GLY A 89 2.95 14.58 -17.93
N ALA A 90 4.13 14.30 -18.51
CA ALA A 90 5.25 13.76 -17.75
C ALA A 90 5.72 14.72 -16.66
N THR A 91 5.75 16.03 -16.94
CA THR A 91 6.07 17.06 -15.94
C THR A 91 5.07 17.04 -14.79
N GLY A 92 3.77 17.02 -15.09
CA GLY A 92 2.71 16.94 -14.09
C GLY A 92 2.77 15.67 -13.25
N LEU A 93 3.16 14.54 -13.82
CA LEU A 93 3.27 13.27 -13.09
C LEU A 93 4.57 13.15 -12.26
N LEU A 94 5.68 13.69 -12.77
CA LEU A 94 7.01 13.41 -12.22
C LEU A 94 7.59 14.53 -11.38
N LYS A 95 7.20 15.79 -11.64
CA LYS A 95 7.80 16.97 -11.00
C LYS A 95 6.86 17.67 -10.01
N GLU A 96 5.59 17.31 -10.02
CA GLU A 96 4.60 17.81 -9.06
C GLU A 96 4.38 16.81 -7.92
N LYS A 97 3.97 17.32 -6.76
CA LYS A 97 3.56 16.49 -5.61
C LYS A 97 2.05 16.47 -5.47
N THR A 98 1.45 17.65 -5.26
CA THR A 98 0.01 17.79 -4.99
C THR A 98 -0.85 17.37 -6.17
N ASN A 99 -0.50 17.80 -7.38
CA ASN A 99 -1.30 17.57 -8.57
C ASN A 99 -0.88 16.31 -9.35
N SER A 100 0.09 15.53 -8.85
CA SER A 100 0.54 14.29 -9.47
C SER A 100 -0.23 13.09 -8.89
N PRO A 101 -1.10 12.41 -9.66
CA PRO A 101 -1.75 11.19 -9.18
C PRO A 101 -0.76 10.09 -8.84
N ALA A 102 0.37 10.02 -9.57
CA ALA A 102 1.43 9.06 -9.30
C ALA A 102 2.10 9.32 -7.94
N TYR A 103 2.45 10.58 -7.64
CA TYR A 103 3.00 10.94 -6.34
C TYR A 103 2.00 10.66 -5.21
N GLN A 104 0.73 11.05 -5.40
CA GLN A 104 -0.32 10.83 -4.41
C GLN A 104 -0.56 9.35 -4.14
N ALA A 105 -0.55 8.50 -5.17
CA ALA A 105 -0.68 7.05 -5.02
C ALA A 105 0.49 6.44 -4.23
N VAL A 106 1.74 6.83 -4.54
CA VAL A 106 2.91 6.39 -3.77
C VAL A 106 2.82 6.85 -2.31
N SER A 107 2.47 8.12 -2.09
CA SER A 107 2.30 8.67 -0.75
C SER A 107 1.21 7.96 0.03
N LEU A 108 0.10 7.61 -0.62
CA LEU A 108 -1.02 6.90 0.00
C LEU A 108 -0.60 5.49 0.40
N ALA A 109 0.12 4.75 -0.45
CA ALA A 109 0.62 3.42 -0.13
C ALA A 109 1.57 3.44 1.09
N LEU A 110 2.49 4.42 1.14
CA LEU A 110 3.39 4.61 2.28
C LEU A 110 2.63 4.95 3.57
N ASN A 111 1.72 5.92 3.50
CA ASN A 111 0.93 6.34 4.65
C ASN A 111 0.00 5.22 5.15
N ALA A 112 -0.53 4.37 4.25
CA ALA A 112 -1.34 3.23 4.63
C ALA A 112 -0.53 2.18 5.41
N ALA A 113 0.71 1.88 4.99
CA ALA A 113 1.58 0.96 5.71
C ALA A 113 1.96 1.47 7.11
N VAL A 114 2.36 2.75 7.20
CA VAL A 114 2.69 3.41 8.47
C VAL A 114 1.47 3.52 9.37
N GLY A 115 0.33 3.95 8.82
CA GLY A 115 -0.93 4.11 9.54
C GLY A 115 -1.46 2.78 10.09
N LEU A 116 -1.30 1.70 9.33
CA LEU A 116 -1.65 0.36 9.78
C LEU A 116 -0.79 -0.04 10.99
N TRP A 117 0.53 0.17 10.95
CA TRP A 117 1.39 -0.11 12.10
C TRP A 117 1.08 0.80 13.29
N ASN A 118 0.82 2.10 13.07
CA ASN A 118 0.37 3.01 14.14
C ASN A 118 -0.88 2.49 14.84
N THR A 119 -1.81 1.92 14.08
CA THR A 119 -3.09 1.42 14.58
C THR A 119 -2.96 0.12 15.36
N ILE A 120 -2.09 -0.79 14.92
CA ILE A 120 -2.05 -2.16 15.47
C ILE A 120 -0.86 -2.41 16.40
N GLY A 121 0.21 -1.62 16.27
CA GLY A 121 1.51 -1.88 16.89
C GLY A 121 1.44 -2.00 18.41
N TYR A 122 0.64 -1.15 19.07
CA TYR A 122 0.50 -1.17 20.53
C TYR A 122 0.03 -2.51 21.09
N ALA A 123 -0.74 -3.27 20.30
CA ALA A 123 -1.35 -4.53 20.70
C ALA A 123 -0.60 -5.76 20.16
N VAL A 124 0.29 -5.60 19.18
CA VAL A 124 1.12 -6.69 18.67
C VAL A 124 1.99 -7.25 19.79
N MET A 125 1.94 -8.58 19.97
CA MET A 125 2.71 -9.28 20.99
C MET A 125 4.11 -9.59 20.44
N CYS A 126 5.14 -9.19 21.18
CA CYS A 126 6.54 -9.44 20.85
C CYS A 126 7.37 -9.78 22.09
N GLY A 127 8.38 -10.62 21.94
CA GLY A 127 9.25 -11.02 23.04
C GLY A 127 10.27 -12.06 22.61
N ASN A 128 10.84 -12.75 23.59
CA ASN A 128 11.81 -13.82 23.38
C ASN A 128 11.44 -15.04 24.22
N GLY A 129 10.16 -15.20 24.56
CA GLY A 129 9.67 -16.34 25.30
C GLY A 129 9.82 -17.67 24.55
N ASN A 130 10.03 -18.75 25.32
CA ASN A 130 10.02 -20.13 24.82
C ASN A 130 8.84 -20.95 25.39
N GLY A 131 7.95 -20.32 26.17
CA GLY A 131 6.82 -20.98 26.82
C GLY A 131 7.16 -21.74 28.10
N THR A 132 8.37 -21.64 28.68
CA THR A 132 8.73 -22.30 29.94
C THR A 132 9.31 -21.31 30.97
N GLY A 133 8.67 -21.16 32.14
CA GLY A 133 9.21 -20.42 33.30
C GLY A 133 8.71 -18.98 33.48
N ASP A 134 9.27 -18.28 34.50
CA ASP A 134 9.06 -16.86 34.77
C ASP A 134 9.66 -15.96 33.66
N GLY A 135 9.23 -14.69 33.61
CA GLY A 135 9.29 -13.85 32.41
C GLY A 135 10.71 -13.60 31.84
N PRO A 136 10.90 -13.68 30.51
CA PRO A 136 12.16 -13.32 29.89
C PRO A 136 12.45 -11.82 30.10
N GLY A 137 13.73 -11.43 30.01
CA GLY A 137 14.10 -10.02 29.95
C GLY A 137 13.32 -9.27 28.85
N SER A 138 13.35 -7.95 28.87
CA SER A 138 12.57 -7.15 27.91
C SER A 138 13.43 -6.22 27.07
N VAL A 139 13.00 -5.98 25.85
CA VAL A 139 13.58 -4.96 24.97
C VAL A 139 12.53 -3.90 24.69
N VAL A 140 12.86 -2.65 24.98
CA VAL A 140 11.99 -1.49 24.82
C VAL A 140 12.46 -0.71 23.59
N PHE A 141 11.66 -0.69 22.54
CA PHE A 141 11.93 0.09 21.32
C PHE A 141 11.32 1.49 21.46
N ASN A 142 12.14 2.53 21.28
CA ASN A 142 11.70 3.92 21.36
C ASN A 142 11.26 4.45 20.00
N GLY A 143 10.32 5.40 20.01
CA GLY A 143 9.77 6.00 18.79
C GLY A 143 8.71 5.11 18.14
N GLU A 144 8.07 4.24 18.91
CA GLU A 144 7.07 3.25 18.47
C GLU A 144 5.68 3.58 19.06
N PRO A 145 4.57 3.23 18.38
CA PRO A 145 3.21 3.60 18.77
C PRO A 145 2.69 2.67 19.88
N GLY A 146 3.16 2.89 21.11
CA GLY A 146 2.76 2.13 22.29
C GLY A 146 1.50 2.68 22.96
N GLN A 147 0.85 1.86 23.79
CA GLN A 147 -0.36 2.26 24.50
C GLN A 147 -0.04 3.37 25.51
N ASN A 148 -0.51 4.58 25.21
CA ASN A 148 -0.24 5.80 25.97
C ASN A 148 1.27 6.11 26.11
N SER A 149 2.09 5.67 25.16
CA SER A 149 3.54 5.84 25.19
C SER A 149 4.12 5.99 23.79
N THR A 150 5.38 6.43 23.70
CA THR A 150 6.16 6.42 22.46
C THR A 150 7.13 5.24 22.41
N GLN A 151 6.76 4.13 23.06
CA GLN A 151 7.62 2.96 23.23
C GLN A 151 6.80 1.68 23.18
N ILE A 152 7.30 0.67 22.47
CA ILE A 152 6.78 -0.69 22.53
C ILE A 152 7.77 -1.57 23.28
N THR A 153 7.28 -2.27 24.30
CA THR A 153 8.06 -3.20 25.10
C THR A 153 7.80 -4.63 24.66
N CYS A 154 8.83 -5.30 24.17
CA CYS A 154 8.82 -6.72 23.87
C CYS A 154 9.26 -7.52 25.10
N ASN A 155 8.28 -8.05 25.84
CA ASN A 155 8.47 -8.76 27.12
C ASN A 155 7.66 -10.07 27.21
N ARG A 156 7.20 -10.58 26.08
CA ARG A 156 6.33 -11.75 26.04
C ARG A 156 7.07 -13.06 26.33
N TYR A 157 6.47 -13.88 27.19
CA TYR A 157 7.03 -15.13 27.70
C TYR A 157 6.56 -16.37 26.94
N GLU A 158 5.44 -16.27 26.23
CA GLU A 158 4.97 -17.31 25.35
C GLU A 158 5.93 -17.55 24.19
N ALA A 159 5.86 -18.76 23.60
CA ALA A 159 6.74 -19.14 22.51
C ALA A 159 6.62 -18.15 21.33
N THR A 160 7.76 -17.74 20.79
CA THR A 160 7.81 -16.87 19.60
C THR A 160 7.70 -17.65 18.29
N GLY A 161 7.35 -16.95 17.20
CA GLY A 161 7.36 -17.47 15.83
C GLY A 161 6.02 -17.30 15.11
N LEU A 162 5.87 -17.97 13.96
CA LEU A 162 4.68 -17.87 13.10
C LEU A 162 3.38 -18.14 13.88
N GLY A 163 2.45 -17.19 13.84
CA GLY A 163 1.15 -17.27 14.49
C GLY A 163 1.18 -17.06 16.01
N LYS A 164 2.34 -16.71 16.57
CA LYS A 164 2.57 -16.53 18.02
C LYS A 164 3.12 -15.14 18.32
N SER A 165 3.83 -14.96 19.44
CA SER A 165 4.55 -13.70 19.68
C SER A 165 5.66 -13.50 18.66
N MET A 166 5.84 -12.26 18.19
CA MET A 166 6.96 -11.91 17.32
C MET A 166 8.27 -11.99 18.10
N SER A 167 9.33 -12.51 17.49
CA SER A 167 10.65 -12.47 18.12
C SER A 167 11.22 -11.04 18.14
N ILE A 168 12.14 -10.77 19.07
CA ILE A 168 12.82 -9.46 19.16
C ILE A 168 13.57 -9.14 17.86
N ASP A 169 14.17 -10.14 17.20
CA ASP A 169 14.88 -9.96 15.92
C ASP A 169 13.95 -9.53 14.79
N GLU A 170 12.78 -10.15 14.67
CA GLU A 170 11.79 -9.77 13.66
C GLU A 170 11.20 -8.39 13.97
N PHE A 171 10.96 -8.09 15.26
CA PHE A 171 10.52 -6.76 15.67
C PHE A 171 11.58 -5.70 15.36
N LYS A 172 12.88 -6.00 15.54
CA LYS A 172 13.97 -5.08 15.18
C LYS A 172 13.95 -4.72 13.70
N LYS A 173 13.72 -5.69 12.81
CA LYS A 173 13.59 -5.44 11.35
C LYS A 173 12.42 -4.51 11.06
N LEU A 174 11.27 -4.76 11.68
CA LEU A 174 10.09 -3.92 11.54
C LEU A 174 10.36 -2.50 12.04
N ASN A 175 10.89 -2.35 13.25
CA ASN A 175 11.23 -1.07 13.85
C ASN A 175 12.22 -0.30 12.97
N GLU A 176 13.29 -0.93 12.46
CA GLU A 176 14.24 -0.26 11.57
C GLU A 176 13.55 0.33 10.33
N ALA A 177 12.72 -0.47 9.65
CA ALA A 177 11.95 -0.02 8.49
C ALA A 177 10.98 1.12 8.85
N TYR A 178 10.28 1.00 9.98
CA TYR A 178 9.35 2.02 10.46
C TYR A 178 10.07 3.34 10.81
N GLN A 179 11.21 3.28 11.51
CA GLN A 179 12.00 4.46 11.87
C GLN A 179 12.55 5.18 10.64
N ILE A 180 12.98 4.45 9.60
CA ILE A 180 13.42 5.06 8.34
C ILE A 180 12.29 5.88 7.72
N ILE A 181 11.10 5.29 7.58
CA ILE A 181 9.95 5.98 6.97
C ILE A 181 9.55 7.18 7.82
N GLN A 182 9.36 6.99 9.12
CA GLN A 182 8.93 8.06 10.03
C GLN A 182 9.88 9.25 10.04
N GLN A 183 11.19 9.01 10.04
CA GLN A 183 12.18 10.09 10.02
C GLN A 183 12.26 10.76 8.65
N ALA A 184 12.05 10.04 7.55
CA ALA A 184 11.93 10.64 6.23
C ALA A 184 10.68 11.54 6.13
N LEU A 185 9.52 11.04 6.57
CA LEU A 185 8.27 11.80 6.58
C LEU A 185 8.40 13.06 7.46
N LYS A 186 8.97 12.92 8.65
CA LYS A 186 9.14 14.01 9.62
C LYS A 186 10.16 15.07 9.21
N ASN A 187 11.35 14.64 8.79
CA ASN A 187 12.47 15.56 8.58
C ASN A 187 12.45 16.21 7.19
N GLN A 188 11.74 15.66 6.22
CA GLN A 188 11.73 16.12 4.83
C GLN A 188 10.34 16.41 4.27
N ASN A 189 9.30 16.41 5.11
CA ASN A 189 7.89 16.56 4.69
C ASN A 189 7.50 15.54 3.61
N GLY A 190 7.93 14.29 3.80
CA GLY A 190 7.73 13.21 2.84
C GLY A 190 8.98 12.87 2.02
N PHE A 191 8.77 12.50 0.76
CA PHE A 191 9.82 12.18 -0.20
C PHE A 191 9.84 13.20 -1.35
N PRO A 192 10.94 13.32 -2.10
CA PRO A 192 11.01 14.17 -3.29
C PRO A 192 10.02 13.73 -4.38
N GLU A 193 9.75 14.60 -5.35
CA GLU A 193 9.02 14.28 -6.57
C GLU A 193 9.64 13.09 -7.33
N LEU A 194 8.82 12.32 -8.06
CA LEU A 194 9.23 11.01 -8.61
C LEU A 194 10.34 11.10 -9.66
N GLY A 195 10.41 12.19 -10.41
CA GLY A 195 11.47 12.46 -11.39
C GLY A 195 12.73 13.11 -10.79
N GLY A 196 12.71 13.44 -9.51
CA GLY A 196 13.81 14.10 -8.80
C GLY A 196 14.86 13.13 -8.25
N ASN A 197 15.99 13.69 -7.81
CA ASN A 197 17.01 12.92 -7.11
C ASN A 197 16.59 12.68 -5.65
N GLY A 198 17.03 11.56 -5.07
CA GLY A 198 16.83 11.30 -3.66
C GLY A 198 17.54 12.32 -2.77
N THR A 199 16.92 12.64 -1.63
CA THR A 199 17.54 13.48 -0.58
C THR A 199 18.23 12.59 0.45
N LYS A 200 19.02 13.17 1.35
CA LYS A 200 19.68 12.40 2.43
C LYS A 200 18.93 12.60 3.74
N VAL A 201 18.64 11.51 4.44
CA VAL A 201 18.02 11.53 5.78
C VAL A 201 18.91 10.77 6.75
N SER A 202 19.20 11.39 7.89
CA SER A 202 19.86 10.71 9.00
C SER A 202 18.81 10.04 9.88
N VAL A 203 18.98 8.74 10.10
CA VAL A 203 18.10 7.90 10.90
C VAL A 203 18.78 7.66 12.23
N ASN A 204 18.07 7.97 13.32
CA ASN A 204 18.52 7.74 14.68
C ASN A 204 17.39 7.19 15.55
N TYR A 205 17.57 6.01 16.13
CA TYR A 205 16.63 5.44 17.09
C TYR A 205 17.34 4.68 18.19
N THR A 206 16.62 4.41 19.28
CA THR A 206 17.19 3.73 20.45
C THR A 206 16.32 2.59 20.92
N TYR A 207 16.95 1.53 21.43
CA TYR A 207 16.27 0.49 22.18
C TYR A 207 16.99 0.19 23.49
N GLU A 208 16.24 -0.20 24.51
CA GLU A 208 16.72 -0.42 25.86
C GLU A 208 16.48 -1.86 26.29
N CYS A 209 17.47 -2.46 26.92
CA CYS A 209 17.49 -3.85 27.34
C CYS A 209 17.34 -3.94 28.86
N ASN A 210 16.15 -4.29 29.30
CA ASN A 210 15.84 -4.43 30.72
C ASN A 210 15.93 -5.89 31.13
N GLU A 211 17.01 -6.23 31.83
CA GLU A 211 17.23 -7.56 32.38
C GLU A 211 16.50 -7.73 33.73
N HIS A 212 15.85 -8.87 33.93
CA HIS A 212 15.36 -9.24 35.26
C HIS A 212 16.52 -9.84 36.06
N LYS A 213 16.94 -9.17 37.14
CA LYS A 213 18.12 -9.54 37.95
C LYS A 213 17.91 -10.69 38.96
N GLN A 214 16.86 -11.50 38.84
CA GLN A 214 16.65 -12.60 39.79
C GLN A 214 16.73 -13.94 39.08
N ASN A 215 17.83 -14.64 39.36
CA ASN A 215 18.13 -16.06 39.18
C ASN A 215 17.95 -16.65 37.77
N ASP A 216 19.09 -17.11 37.23
CA ASP A 216 19.25 -17.98 36.06
C ASP A 216 18.48 -17.58 34.79
N THR A 217 19.22 -16.93 33.90
CA THR A 217 19.00 -16.80 32.45
C THR A 217 17.87 -17.66 31.90
N ILE A 218 16.64 -17.14 31.90
CA ILE A 218 15.61 -17.66 31.00
C ILE A 218 16.14 -17.38 29.58
N ASN A 219 16.59 -18.46 28.93
CA ASN A 219 17.15 -18.62 27.59
C ASN A 219 18.34 -17.75 27.14
N GLY A 220 18.72 -16.71 27.88
CA GLY A 220 19.82 -15.82 27.50
C GLY A 220 19.59 -15.06 26.18
N GLY A 221 18.38 -15.09 25.61
CA GLY A 221 18.06 -14.51 24.30
C GLY A 221 18.10 -12.98 24.29
N VAL A 222 17.54 -12.31 25.30
CA VAL A 222 17.73 -10.86 25.49
C VAL A 222 19.21 -10.54 25.68
N ASN A 223 19.95 -11.36 26.42
CA ASN A 223 21.39 -11.17 26.58
C ASN A 223 22.13 -11.34 25.24
N GLN A 224 21.82 -12.35 24.43
CA GLN A 224 22.41 -12.55 23.10
C GLN A 224 22.09 -11.40 22.14
N PHE A 225 20.87 -10.87 22.20
CA PHE A 225 20.44 -9.73 21.40
C PHE A 225 21.10 -8.41 21.85
N CYS A 226 21.22 -8.20 23.15
CA CYS A 226 21.71 -6.97 23.77
C CYS A 226 23.23 -6.95 23.99
N GLN A 227 23.91 -8.09 23.86
CA GLN A 227 25.36 -8.18 23.88
C GLN A 227 25.95 -7.52 22.62
N ALA A 228 26.31 -6.25 22.74
CA ALA A 228 27.60 -5.86 22.20
C ALA A 228 28.63 -6.80 22.85
N LYS A 229 29.40 -7.57 22.07
CA LYS A 229 30.53 -8.35 22.58
C LYS A 229 31.45 -7.42 23.39
N ASN A 230 31.28 -7.38 24.71
CA ASN A 230 32.41 -7.18 25.60
C ASN A 230 33.29 -8.41 25.36
N GLY A 231 34.51 -8.18 24.86
CA GLY A 231 35.49 -9.24 24.70
C GLY A 231 35.52 -10.10 25.95
N SER A 232 35.56 -11.42 25.74
CA SER A 232 35.67 -12.42 26.79
C SER A 232 36.64 -11.95 27.89
N GLY A 233 36.12 -11.74 29.10
CA GLY A 233 36.92 -11.47 30.30
C GLY A 233 37.16 -9.99 30.60
N SER A 234 36.31 -9.42 31.46
CA SER A 234 36.73 -8.76 32.71
C SER A 234 35.53 -8.16 33.44
N ASN A 235 35.37 -8.57 34.69
CA ASN A 235 34.53 -7.90 35.68
C ASN A 235 34.91 -6.41 35.75
N GLY A 236 33.93 -5.52 35.54
CA GLY A 236 33.99 -4.16 36.06
C GLY A 236 34.39 -3.04 35.09
N SER A 237 33.86 -2.98 33.86
CA SER A 237 33.92 -1.74 33.09
C SER A 237 32.56 -1.31 32.55
N ASN A 238 32.21 -0.08 32.91
CA ASN A 238 31.13 0.76 32.38
C ASN A 238 31.47 1.15 30.92
N GLY A 239 31.73 0.16 30.07
CA GLY A 239 32.30 0.33 28.74
C GLY A 239 31.21 0.60 27.71
N THR A 240 31.34 1.70 26.99
CA THR A 240 30.56 1.92 25.76
C THR A 240 31.20 1.10 24.64
N SER A 241 30.41 0.29 23.92
CA SER A 241 30.89 -0.51 22.80
C SER A 241 30.22 -0.05 21.51
N THR A 242 30.96 0.01 20.40
CA THR A 242 30.41 0.41 19.10
C THR A 242 30.58 -0.72 18.11
N GLN A 243 29.49 -1.08 17.44
CA GLN A 243 29.47 -2.05 16.36
C GLN A 243 29.04 -1.36 15.08
N THR A 244 29.74 -1.65 13.99
CA THR A 244 29.36 -1.19 12.65
C THR A 244 29.03 -2.40 11.79
N THR A 245 27.87 -2.38 11.16
CA THR A 245 27.43 -3.37 10.17
C THR A 245 27.16 -2.68 8.85
N THR A 246 27.28 -3.42 7.75
CA THR A 246 26.89 -2.92 6.42
C THR A 246 25.72 -3.74 5.93
N GLN A 247 24.61 -3.08 5.62
CA GLN A 247 23.39 -3.68 5.08
C GLN A 247 23.00 -2.91 3.82
N ASP A 248 22.91 -3.61 2.68
CA ASP A 248 22.55 -3.02 1.38
C ASP A 248 23.39 -1.79 0.99
N GLY A 249 24.68 -1.80 1.35
CA GLY A 249 25.61 -0.69 1.09
C GLY A 249 25.49 0.49 2.07
N VAL A 250 24.58 0.43 3.04
CA VAL A 250 24.43 1.40 4.13
C VAL A 250 25.25 0.96 5.34
N THR A 251 26.09 1.85 5.84
CA THR A 251 26.85 1.63 7.07
C THR A 251 25.99 2.01 8.28
N ILE A 252 25.66 1.01 9.11
CA ILE A 252 24.88 1.14 10.32
C ILE A 252 25.78 1.10 11.53
N THR A 253 25.79 2.17 12.31
CA THR A 253 26.55 2.26 13.55
C THR A 253 25.62 2.08 14.74
N THR A 254 25.85 1.04 15.53
CA THR A 254 25.15 0.80 16.80
C THR A 254 26.10 1.02 17.96
N THR A 255 25.77 1.98 18.82
CA THR A 255 26.52 2.28 20.05
C THR A 255 25.75 1.73 21.25
N TYR A 256 26.39 0.89 22.03
CA TYR A 256 25.84 0.28 23.23
C TYR A 256 26.46 0.92 24.49
N GLY A 257 25.63 1.29 25.45
CA GLY A 257 26.07 1.78 26.75
C GLY A 257 24.91 1.79 27.76
N ASN A 258 25.18 1.43 29.02
CA ASN A 258 24.18 1.43 30.10
C ASN A 258 22.85 0.77 29.72
N ASN A 259 22.89 -0.46 29.21
CA ASN A 259 21.72 -1.23 28.75
C ASN A 259 20.91 -0.58 27.61
N LYS A 260 21.45 0.43 26.95
CA LYS A 260 20.83 1.14 25.84
C LYS A 260 21.67 0.98 24.57
N ALA A 261 21.01 0.72 23.46
CA ALA A 261 21.58 0.77 22.14
C ALA A 261 21.07 1.99 21.39
N THR A 262 21.97 2.72 20.74
CA THR A 262 21.67 3.84 19.84
C THR A 262 22.13 3.47 18.45
N VAL A 263 21.18 3.40 17.51
CA VAL A 263 21.43 3.05 16.10
C VAL A 263 21.41 4.33 15.27
N LYS A 264 22.46 4.55 14.47
CA LYS A 264 22.61 5.70 13.58
C LYS A 264 23.13 5.30 12.22
N PHE A 265 22.50 5.83 11.18
CA PHE A 265 22.93 5.67 9.79
C PHE A 265 22.25 6.72 8.91
N ASP A 266 22.75 6.85 7.69
CA ASP A 266 22.14 7.73 6.69
C ASP A 266 21.57 6.91 5.54
N ILE A 267 20.41 7.32 5.04
CA ILE A 267 19.76 6.72 3.88
C ILE A 267 19.41 7.75 2.82
N THR A 268 19.26 7.26 1.59
CA THR A 268 18.69 8.05 0.49
C THR A 268 17.17 8.01 0.58
N ASN A 269 16.56 9.17 0.85
CA ASN A 269 15.11 9.37 0.85
C ASN A 269 14.62 9.60 -0.59
N ASN A 270 14.05 8.55 -1.17
CA ASN A 270 13.26 8.58 -2.40
C ASN A 270 12.11 7.57 -2.31
N ALA A 271 11.15 7.67 -3.24
CA ALA A 271 9.98 6.82 -3.29
C ALA A 271 10.31 5.32 -3.25
N GLN A 272 11.28 4.87 -4.05
CA GLN A 272 11.69 3.46 -4.11
C GLN A 272 12.16 2.94 -2.76
N GLN A 273 13.06 3.68 -2.10
CA GLN A 273 13.65 3.26 -0.83
C GLN A 273 12.61 3.22 0.27
N LEU A 274 11.73 4.22 0.37
CA LEU A 274 10.66 4.22 1.36
C LEU A 274 9.65 3.11 1.12
N LEU A 275 9.29 2.83 -0.14
CA LEU A 275 8.36 1.74 -0.47
C LEU A 275 8.97 0.36 -0.14
N ASN A 276 10.28 0.20 -0.31
CA ASN A 276 10.98 -1.02 0.13
C ASN A 276 10.89 -1.19 1.65
N GLN A 277 11.01 -0.11 2.42
CA GLN A 277 10.82 -0.19 3.88
C GLN A 277 9.36 -0.50 4.25
N ALA A 278 8.38 0.10 3.56
CA ALA A 278 6.97 -0.22 3.77
C ALA A 278 6.69 -1.70 3.45
N ALA A 279 7.30 -2.23 2.38
CA ALA A 279 7.23 -3.64 2.03
C ALA A 279 7.87 -4.52 3.11
N ASN A 280 8.99 -4.10 3.73
CA ASN A 280 9.64 -4.83 4.82
C ASN A 280 8.73 -4.91 6.07
N ILE A 281 8.05 -3.82 6.44
CA ILE A 281 7.06 -3.81 7.54
C ILE A 281 5.96 -4.85 7.24
N MET A 282 5.35 -4.77 6.05
CA MET A 282 4.30 -5.69 5.66
C MET A 282 4.78 -7.13 5.55
N GLN A 283 6.02 -7.36 5.11
CA GLN A 283 6.62 -8.68 5.03
C GLN A 283 6.76 -9.30 6.42
N VAL A 284 7.26 -8.56 7.41
CA VAL A 284 7.35 -9.06 8.80
C VAL A 284 5.96 -9.38 9.34
N LEU A 285 4.99 -8.49 9.15
CA LEU A 285 3.62 -8.70 9.63
C LEU A 285 2.94 -9.93 8.98
N ASN A 286 3.03 -10.06 7.65
CA ASN A 286 2.43 -11.16 6.91
C ASN A 286 3.14 -12.51 7.15
N THR A 287 4.43 -12.50 7.46
CA THR A 287 5.18 -13.75 7.71
C THR A 287 5.14 -14.20 9.15
N GLN A 288 5.12 -13.28 10.11
CA GLN A 288 5.09 -13.65 11.52
C GLN A 288 3.66 -13.87 12.00
N CYS A 289 2.67 -13.18 11.43
CA CYS A 289 1.27 -13.23 11.87
C CYS A 289 1.15 -13.18 13.39
N PRO A 290 1.64 -12.10 14.04
CA PRO A 290 1.79 -12.08 15.47
C PRO A 290 0.43 -12.14 16.18
N LEU A 291 0.42 -12.71 17.38
CA LEU A 291 -0.70 -12.56 18.30
C LEU A 291 -0.89 -11.09 18.68
N VAL A 292 -2.12 -10.75 19.02
CA VAL A 292 -2.49 -9.42 19.53
C VAL A 292 -3.08 -9.56 20.92
N ARG A 293 -2.67 -8.67 21.83
CA ARG A 293 -3.11 -8.65 23.23
C ARG A 293 -4.43 -7.90 23.39
N SER A 294 -5.09 -8.14 24.52
CA SER A 294 -6.25 -7.35 24.95
C SER A 294 -5.83 -5.92 25.34
N SER A 295 -6.76 -4.98 25.19
CA SER A 295 -6.56 -3.59 25.63
C SER A 295 -6.55 -3.45 27.16
N HIS A 296 -7.09 -4.43 27.89
CA HIS A 296 -7.28 -4.39 29.34
C HIS A 296 -6.27 -5.26 30.11
N ASP A 297 -5.78 -6.33 29.48
CA ASP A 297 -4.76 -7.21 30.05
C ASP A 297 -3.73 -7.56 28.96
N VAL A 298 -2.50 -7.16 29.21
CA VAL A 298 -1.38 -7.35 28.29
C VAL A 298 -1.02 -8.82 28.07
N ASN A 299 -1.33 -9.70 29.03
CA ASN A 299 -0.96 -11.12 28.98
C ASN A 299 -2.06 -11.99 28.34
N THR A 300 -3.24 -11.41 28.12
CA THR A 300 -4.37 -12.11 27.51
C THR A 300 -4.48 -11.77 26.03
N GLN A 301 -4.75 -12.77 25.20
CA GLN A 301 -5.02 -12.57 23.77
C GLN A 301 -6.29 -11.73 23.60
N GLY A 302 -6.17 -10.64 22.84
CA GLY A 302 -7.28 -9.71 22.57
C GLY A 302 -8.12 -10.09 21.36
N SER A 303 -7.56 -10.86 20.43
CA SER A 303 -8.18 -11.06 19.10
C SER A 303 -8.53 -9.71 18.45
N GLY A 304 -9.57 -9.63 17.63
CA GLY A 304 -10.04 -8.38 17.02
C GLY A 304 -10.71 -7.39 17.99
N GLN A 305 -10.95 -7.79 19.25
CA GLN A 305 -11.72 -6.99 20.21
C GLN A 305 -11.18 -5.57 20.45
N PRO A 306 -9.85 -5.32 20.52
CA PRO A 306 -9.33 -3.97 20.75
C PRO A 306 -9.75 -2.95 19.68
N TRP A 307 -10.10 -3.41 18.47
CA TRP A 307 -10.59 -2.58 17.37
C TRP A 307 -12.09 -2.78 17.10
N GLY A 308 -12.83 -3.38 18.04
CA GLY A 308 -14.26 -3.65 17.87
C GLY A 308 -14.58 -4.69 16.80
N LEU A 309 -13.63 -5.55 16.44
CA LEU A 309 -13.81 -6.61 15.45
C LEU A 309 -14.17 -7.93 16.14
N SER A 310 -15.12 -8.68 15.56
CA SER A 310 -15.54 -9.99 16.08
C SER A 310 -14.61 -11.14 15.70
N THR A 311 -13.64 -10.90 14.83
CA THR A 311 -12.71 -11.92 14.33
C THR A 311 -11.75 -12.36 15.43
N SER A 312 -11.63 -13.67 15.63
CA SER A 312 -10.70 -14.29 16.57
C SER A 312 -9.44 -14.80 15.88
N GLY A 313 -8.29 -14.64 16.54
CA GLY A 313 -7.01 -15.17 16.04
C GLY A 313 -5.86 -14.19 16.13
N ASN A 314 -4.88 -14.39 15.25
CA ASN A 314 -3.69 -13.54 15.13
C ASN A 314 -3.92 -12.38 14.16
N ALA A 315 -2.94 -11.49 14.06
CA ALA A 315 -3.03 -10.29 13.22
C ALA A 315 -3.36 -10.60 11.74
N CYS A 316 -2.83 -11.68 11.16
CA CYS A 316 -3.12 -12.04 9.77
C CYS A 316 -4.57 -12.52 9.57
N THR A 317 -5.18 -13.12 10.58
CA THR A 317 -6.60 -13.49 10.53
C THR A 317 -7.50 -12.28 10.73
N ILE A 318 -7.16 -11.42 11.68
CA ILE A 318 -7.96 -10.23 12.04
C ILE A 318 -7.93 -9.20 10.91
N PHE A 319 -6.75 -8.93 10.37
CA PHE A 319 -6.49 -7.88 9.38
C PHE A 319 -6.18 -8.43 7.99
N GLN A 320 -6.73 -9.61 7.65
CA GLN A 320 -6.43 -10.30 6.39
C GLN A 320 -6.63 -9.38 5.18
N GLN A 321 -7.75 -8.65 5.18
CA GLN A 321 -8.10 -7.74 4.10
C GLN A 321 -7.15 -6.54 4.07
N GLU A 322 -6.93 -5.88 5.20
CA GLU A 322 -6.08 -4.70 5.30
C GLU A 322 -4.64 -5.03 4.90
N PHE A 323 -4.09 -6.16 5.38
CA PHE A 323 -2.75 -6.60 5.04
C PHE A 323 -2.63 -6.88 3.55
N SER A 324 -3.62 -7.54 2.95
CA SER A 324 -3.65 -7.84 1.52
C SER A 324 -3.72 -6.57 0.67
N GLN A 325 -4.64 -5.65 1.00
CA GLN A 325 -4.82 -4.41 0.25
C GLN A 325 -3.62 -3.48 0.38
N VAL A 326 -3.08 -3.26 1.59
CA VAL A 326 -1.88 -2.43 1.79
C VAL A 326 -0.66 -3.02 1.08
N THR A 327 -0.49 -4.35 1.11
CA THR A 327 0.59 -5.02 0.34
C THR A 327 0.43 -4.78 -1.16
N SER A 328 -0.81 -4.79 -1.67
CA SER A 328 -1.10 -4.56 -3.09
C SER A 328 -0.87 -3.09 -3.47
N MET A 329 -1.26 -2.14 -2.60
CA MET A 329 -0.97 -0.71 -2.78
C MET A 329 0.53 -0.45 -2.87
N ILE A 330 1.34 -1.07 -2.01
CA ILE A 330 2.81 -0.94 -2.04
C ILE A 330 3.38 -1.47 -3.36
N LYS A 331 2.91 -2.64 -3.82
CA LYS A 331 3.36 -3.22 -5.10
C LYS A 331 3.01 -2.33 -6.29
N ASN A 332 1.77 -1.84 -6.35
CA ASN A 332 1.33 -0.91 -7.39
C ASN A 332 2.12 0.39 -7.36
N ALA A 333 2.42 0.92 -6.16
CA ALA A 333 3.28 2.09 -5.98
C ALA A 333 4.73 1.84 -6.40
N GLN A 334 5.29 0.65 -6.15
CA GLN A 334 6.62 0.28 -6.65
C GLN A 334 6.65 0.24 -8.17
N GLU A 335 5.62 -0.30 -8.81
CA GLU A 335 5.50 -0.30 -10.26
C GLU A 335 5.35 1.13 -10.82
N ILE A 336 4.58 2.00 -10.15
CA ILE A 336 4.52 3.44 -10.50
C ILE A 336 5.93 4.05 -10.53
N VAL A 337 6.78 3.73 -9.56
CA VAL A 337 8.17 4.23 -9.52
C VAL A 337 8.97 3.69 -10.69
N VAL A 338 8.83 2.42 -11.07
CA VAL A 338 9.48 1.86 -12.27
C VAL A 338 9.03 2.59 -13.54
N GLN A 339 7.72 2.77 -13.73
CA GLN A 339 7.17 3.49 -14.88
C GLN A 339 7.61 4.96 -14.89
N SER A 340 7.73 5.59 -13.72
CA SER A 340 8.21 6.96 -13.60
C SER A 340 9.63 7.14 -14.14
N GLN A 341 10.51 6.15 -13.92
CA GLN A 341 11.87 6.14 -14.43
C GLN A 341 11.89 5.99 -15.96
N ILE A 342 11.01 5.13 -16.51
CA ILE A 342 10.86 4.95 -17.96
C ILE A 342 10.38 6.25 -18.61
N ALA A 343 9.33 6.88 -18.06
CA ALA A 343 8.81 8.14 -18.56
C ALA A 343 9.88 9.25 -18.51
N ASN A 344 10.61 9.37 -17.40
CA ASN A 344 11.67 10.36 -17.22
C ASN A 344 12.80 10.19 -18.26
N ALA A 345 13.23 8.96 -18.51
CA ALA A 345 14.27 8.66 -19.50
C ALA A 345 13.86 8.95 -20.95
N ASN A 346 12.56 9.04 -21.24
CA ASN A 346 12.01 9.20 -22.60
C ASN A 346 11.30 10.54 -22.85
N GLN A 347 11.55 11.58 -22.04
CA GLN A 347 10.98 12.93 -22.23
C GLN A 347 11.55 13.71 -23.44
N LYS A 348 12.68 13.29 -24.01
CA LYS A 348 13.41 14.07 -25.04
C LYS A 348 12.99 13.76 -26.49
N ALA A 349 11.74 13.36 -26.72
CA ALA A 349 11.26 13.17 -28.08
C ALA A 349 11.10 14.53 -28.77
N GLU A 350 11.77 14.77 -29.90
CA GLU A 350 11.65 15.99 -30.71
C GLU A 350 11.75 15.64 -32.20
N ILE A 351 11.11 16.45 -33.06
CA ILE A 351 11.19 16.32 -34.52
C ILE A 351 12.42 17.10 -35.00
N SER A 352 13.40 16.42 -35.60
CA SER A 352 14.65 17.03 -36.05
C SER A 352 14.52 17.86 -37.33
N ASN A 353 13.57 17.54 -38.20
CA ASN A 353 13.34 18.24 -39.48
C ASN A 353 11.85 18.56 -39.73
N PRO A 354 11.27 19.57 -39.06
CA PRO A 354 9.84 19.85 -39.14
C PRO A 354 9.36 20.30 -40.53
N SER A 355 10.23 20.96 -41.32
CA SER A 355 9.87 21.58 -42.60
C SER A 355 9.69 20.60 -43.77
N ASN A 356 10.25 19.40 -43.67
CA ASN A 356 10.12 18.36 -44.69
C ASN A 356 9.99 16.98 -44.02
N PHE A 357 9.11 16.91 -43.02
CA PHE A 357 8.94 15.72 -42.21
C PHE A 357 8.44 14.54 -43.05
N ASN A 358 9.22 13.46 -43.07
CA ASN A 358 8.85 12.19 -43.66
C ASN A 358 8.64 11.14 -42.56
N PRO A 359 7.40 10.67 -42.31
CA PRO A 359 7.13 9.71 -41.24
C PRO A 359 7.82 8.35 -41.40
N PHE A 360 8.32 8.03 -42.61
CA PHE A 360 9.05 6.79 -42.86
C PHE A 360 10.54 6.86 -42.53
N THR A 361 11.14 8.06 -42.47
CA THR A 361 12.58 8.25 -42.24
C THR A 361 12.90 9.09 -41.02
N ASP A 362 12.00 10.00 -40.63
CA ASP A 362 12.26 11.04 -39.63
C ASP A 362 11.57 10.77 -38.30
N ALA A 363 11.01 9.56 -38.13
CA ALA A 363 10.21 9.16 -36.96
C ALA A 363 11.00 8.36 -35.91
N SER A 364 12.33 8.49 -35.85
CA SER A 364 13.15 7.75 -34.86
C SER A 364 12.77 8.07 -33.41
N PHE A 365 12.24 9.27 -33.14
CA PHE A 365 11.70 9.66 -31.83
C PHE A 365 10.44 8.87 -31.43
N ALA A 366 9.72 8.27 -32.38
CA ALA A 366 8.42 7.62 -32.13
C ALA A 366 8.53 6.47 -31.13
N GLN A 367 9.65 5.75 -31.12
CA GLN A 367 9.88 4.66 -30.17
C GLN A 367 9.98 5.15 -28.72
N SER A 368 10.68 6.26 -28.49
CA SER A 368 10.78 6.89 -27.16
C SER A 368 9.46 7.56 -26.78
N MET A 369 8.80 8.24 -27.73
CA MET A 369 7.47 8.81 -27.53
C MET A 369 6.46 7.75 -27.10
N LEU A 370 6.45 6.58 -27.76
CA LEU A 370 5.56 5.47 -27.41
C LEU A 370 5.86 4.93 -26.01
N LYS A 371 7.13 4.70 -25.67
CA LYS A 371 7.52 4.24 -24.32
C LYS A 371 7.10 5.22 -23.23
N ASN A 372 7.26 6.52 -23.48
CA ASN A 372 6.84 7.56 -22.56
C ASN A 372 5.31 7.58 -22.38
N ALA A 373 4.56 7.54 -23.49
CA ALA A 373 3.09 7.48 -23.45
C ALA A 373 2.55 6.25 -22.72
N GLN A 374 3.14 5.08 -22.99
CA GLN A 374 2.78 3.83 -22.30
C GLN A 374 3.06 3.91 -20.80
N ALA A 375 4.24 4.40 -20.41
CA ALA A 375 4.60 4.55 -19.01
C ALA A 375 3.66 5.51 -18.26
N GLN A 376 3.32 6.65 -18.86
CA GLN A 376 2.36 7.59 -18.26
C GLN A 376 0.96 7.00 -18.12
N ALA A 377 0.46 6.32 -19.16
CA ALA A 377 -0.84 5.66 -19.10
C ALA A 377 -0.88 4.58 -18.00
N GLU A 378 0.20 3.80 -17.88
CA GLU A 378 0.31 2.77 -16.85
C GLU A 378 0.37 3.38 -15.44
N MET A 379 1.07 4.50 -15.25
CA MET A 379 1.07 5.23 -13.98
C MET A 379 -0.34 5.68 -13.57
N PHE A 380 -1.18 6.15 -14.51
CA PHE A 380 -2.57 6.49 -14.22
C PHE A 380 -3.39 5.25 -13.83
N ASN A 381 -3.25 4.14 -14.56
CA ASN A 381 -3.94 2.90 -14.27
C ASN A 381 -3.57 2.36 -12.87
N LEU A 382 -2.28 2.37 -12.53
CA LEU A 382 -1.79 1.93 -11.23
C LEU A 382 -2.23 2.86 -10.10
N ALA A 383 -2.26 4.18 -10.33
CA ALA A 383 -2.75 5.13 -9.34
C ALA A 383 -4.24 4.89 -9.02
N GLU A 384 -5.05 4.58 -10.05
CA GLU A 384 -6.45 4.19 -9.86
C GLU A 384 -6.56 2.84 -9.11
N GLN A 385 -5.69 1.87 -9.40
CA GLN A 385 -5.67 0.60 -8.65
C GLN A 385 -5.33 0.80 -7.16
N VAL A 386 -4.37 1.68 -6.83
CA VAL A 386 -4.06 2.00 -5.42
C VAL A 386 -5.29 2.59 -4.71
N LYS A 387 -6.03 3.47 -5.38
CA LYS A 387 -7.30 4.00 -4.87
C LYS A 387 -8.34 2.89 -4.68
N GLN A 388 -8.51 2.01 -5.66
CA GLN A 388 -9.44 0.87 -5.56
C GLN A 388 -9.08 -0.07 -4.40
N ASN A 389 -7.80 -0.31 -4.13
CA ASN A 389 -7.38 -1.10 -2.97
C ASN A 389 -7.85 -0.48 -1.65
N LEU A 390 -7.81 0.86 -1.53
CA LEU A 390 -8.35 1.57 -0.37
C LEU A 390 -9.87 1.44 -0.28
N GLU A 391 -10.59 1.60 -1.40
CA GLU A 391 -12.05 1.45 -1.47
C GLU A 391 -12.48 0.04 -1.04
N VAL A 392 -11.74 -1.00 -1.45
CA VAL A 392 -11.99 -2.37 -1.00
C VAL A 392 -11.95 -2.47 0.53
N MET A 393 -10.97 -1.86 1.20
CA MET A 393 -10.91 -1.84 2.68
C MET A 393 -12.09 -1.07 3.31
N GLN A 394 -12.59 -0.03 2.64
CA GLN A 394 -13.72 0.79 3.13
C GLN A 394 -15.07 0.07 3.02
N ASN A 395 -15.21 -0.86 2.08
CA ASN A 395 -16.49 -1.55 1.84
C ASN A 395 -16.87 -2.58 2.92
N ASN A 396 -15.99 -2.85 3.88
CA ASN A 396 -16.23 -3.81 4.95
C ASN A 396 -16.58 -3.10 6.27
N ASN A 397 -17.87 -2.99 6.59
CA ASN A 397 -18.34 -2.41 7.85
C ASN A 397 -18.31 -3.42 9.00
N ASN A 398 -17.11 -3.78 9.45
CA ASN A 398 -16.84 -4.82 10.43
C ASN A 398 -16.50 -4.30 11.84
N VAL A 399 -16.34 -2.99 12.03
CA VAL A 399 -15.98 -2.37 13.31
C VAL A 399 -17.25 -1.97 14.06
N ASP A 400 -17.45 -2.53 15.25
CA ASP A 400 -18.43 -2.03 16.22
C ASP A 400 -17.81 -0.90 17.05
N GLU A 401 -18.27 0.33 16.83
CA GLU A 401 -17.72 1.53 17.47
C GLU A 401 -17.91 1.55 18.99
N LYS A 402 -18.93 0.86 19.49
CA LYS A 402 -19.20 0.75 20.93
C LYS A 402 -18.20 -0.21 21.56
N LEU A 403 -17.90 -1.33 20.91
CA LEU A 403 -16.88 -2.27 21.35
C LEU A 403 -15.46 -1.69 21.25
N ALA A 404 -15.21 -0.86 20.23
CA ALA A 404 -13.96 -0.11 20.08
C ALA A 404 -13.83 1.10 21.02
N GLY A 405 -14.92 1.49 21.71
CA GLY A 405 -14.88 2.47 22.79
C GLY A 405 -14.94 3.95 22.36
N PHE A 406 -15.39 4.27 21.15
CA PHE A 406 -15.43 5.65 20.65
C PHE A 406 -16.78 6.12 20.09
N GLY A 407 -17.77 5.24 19.94
CA GLY A 407 -19.03 5.61 19.28
C GLY A 407 -20.16 4.62 19.44
N LYS A 408 -21.11 4.68 18.50
CA LYS A 408 -22.27 3.78 18.42
C LYS A 408 -22.60 3.54 16.95
N GLY A 409 -22.56 2.28 16.54
CA GLY A 409 -22.89 1.87 15.18
C GLY A 409 -21.83 0.94 14.62
N MET A 410 -21.97 0.63 13.33
CA MET A 410 -21.00 -0.13 12.57
C MET A 410 -20.30 0.79 11.57
N THR A 411 -19.00 0.64 11.44
CA THR A 411 -18.17 1.37 10.47
C THR A 411 -17.10 0.45 9.90
N ASN A 412 -16.28 0.96 8.98
CA ASN A 412 -15.13 0.24 8.43
C ASN A 412 -13.84 0.60 9.17
N PHE A 413 -12.90 -0.34 9.15
CA PHE A 413 -11.58 -0.18 9.78
C PHE A 413 -10.84 1.07 9.29
N VAL A 414 -10.97 1.41 8.00
CA VAL A 414 -10.32 2.58 7.44
C VAL A 414 -10.80 3.87 8.09
N SER A 415 -12.12 4.05 8.20
CA SER A 415 -12.72 5.27 8.73
C SER A 415 -12.54 5.38 10.25
N ALA A 416 -12.63 4.25 10.96
CA ALA A 416 -12.44 4.20 12.40
C ALA A 416 -10.99 4.49 12.81
N PHE A 417 -10.01 3.93 12.08
CA PHE A 417 -8.62 3.90 12.54
C PHE A 417 -7.62 4.40 11.49
N LEU A 418 -7.55 3.77 10.31
CA LEU A 418 -6.45 4.04 9.36
C LEU A 418 -6.41 5.49 8.84
N ALA A 419 -7.59 6.07 8.60
CA ALA A 419 -7.77 7.43 8.11
C ALA A 419 -8.10 8.43 9.24
N SER A 420 -7.97 8.02 10.50
CA SER A 420 -8.21 8.86 11.67
C SER A 420 -6.90 9.14 12.42
N CYS A 421 -6.89 10.21 13.20
CA CYS A 421 -5.78 10.54 14.09
C CYS A 421 -6.37 11.21 15.34
N ARG A 422 -5.94 10.76 16.53
CA ARG A 422 -6.31 11.42 17.78
C ARG A 422 -5.68 12.82 17.84
N SER A 423 -6.24 13.70 18.66
CA SER A 423 -5.61 15.01 18.94
C SER A 423 -4.17 14.79 19.39
N ASP A 424 -3.24 15.46 18.71
CA ASP A 424 -1.80 15.35 18.95
C ASP A 424 -1.23 13.93 18.76
N GLY A 425 -1.84 13.11 17.90
CA GLY A 425 -1.33 11.79 17.48
C GLY A 425 -0.09 11.89 16.57
N THR A 426 0.07 10.97 15.61
CA THR A 426 1.19 11.06 14.65
C THR A 426 0.99 12.26 13.72
N LEU A 427 1.60 13.40 14.07
CA LEU A 427 1.59 14.58 13.21
C LEU A 427 2.78 14.51 12.25
N PRO A 428 2.63 14.95 10.98
CA PRO A 428 3.71 14.95 9.99
C PRO A 428 5.02 15.58 10.46
N HIS A 429 4.97 16.56 11.37
CA HIS A 429 6.16 17.24 11.91
C HIS A 429 6.54 16.81 13.33
N ALA A 430 5.63 16.16 14.08
CA ALA A 430 5.89 15.73 15.46
C ALA A 430 6.45 14.30 15.53
N GLY A 431 6.09 13.43 14.57
CA GLY A 431 6.34 12.00 14.65
C GLY A 431 5.40 11.30 15.62
N VAL A 432 5.82 10.17 16.17
CA VAL A 432 5.03 9.36 17.12
C VAL A 432 4.85 10.08 18.46
N THR A 433 3.64 10.07 19.00
CA THR A 433 3.31 10.61 20.32
C THR A 433 2.61 9.55 21.17
N SER A 434 2.36 9.84 22.45
CA SER A 434 1.58 8.96 23.33
C SER A 434 0.11 8.79 22.89
N ASN A 435 -0.36 9.58 21.93
CA ASN A 435 -1.73 9.53 21.40
C ASN A 435 -1.80 8.89 20.01
N THR A 436 -0.68 8.40 19.46
CA THR A 436 -0.66 7.77 18.14
C THR A 436 -1.45 6.46 18.07
N TRP A 437 -1.45 5.68 19.15
CA TRP A 437 -2.01 4.32 19.21
C TRP A 437 -3.54 4.25 19.17
#